data_AF-A0A952EW49-F1
#
_entry.id   AF-A0A952EW49-F1
#
_cell.length_a   1.000
_cell.length_b   1.000
_cell.length_c   1.000
_cell.angle_alpha   90.00
_cell.angle_beta   90.00
_cell.angle_gamma   90.00
#
_symmetry.space_group_name_H-M   'P 1'
#
loop_
_entity.id
_entity.type
_entity.pdbx_description
1 polymer ?
#
loop_
_entity_poly.entity_id
_entity_poly.type
_entity_poly.pdbx_seq_one_letter_code
_entity_poly.pdbx_strand_id
1 'polypeptide(L)' 'PHVKLTKWGETDYVASEVPVEARKPILDAYKATASKASARLFRQLPEDADHPVFALRPGC' A
#
# COMPACT_ATOMS: atom_id res chain seq x y z
N PRO A 1 -10.99 -2.30 -8.80
CA PRO A 1 -10.44 -1.76 -10.07
C PRO A 1 -9.45 -2.76 -10.68
N HIS A 2 -9.38 -2.93 -12.00
CA HIS A 2 -8.36 -3.77 -12.64
C HIS A 2 -7.08 -2.97 -12.89
N VAL A 3 -5.93 -3.52 -12.52
CA VAL A 3 -4.61 -2.90 -12.66
C VAL A 3 -3.60 -3.92 -13.16
N LYS A 4 -2.61 -3.48 -13.94
CA LYS A 4 -1.49 -4.31 -14.39
C LYS A 4 -0.22 -3.90 -13.65
N LEU A 5 0.50 -4.87 -13.12
CA LEU A 5 1.87 -4.66 -12.67
C LEU A 5 2.80 -5.11 -13.79
N THR A 6 3.82 -4.32 -14.10
CA THR A 6 4.79 -4.59 -15.19
C THR A 6 6.20 -4.88 -14.69
N LYS A 7 6.46 -4.61 -13.40
CA LYS A 7 7.81 -4.67 -12.80
C LYS A 7 8.43 -6.09 -12.79
N TRP A 8 7.61 -7.13 -12.82
CA TRP A 8 8.04 -8.54 -12.76
C TRP A 8 7.44 -9.38 -13.89
N GLY A 9 7.14 -8.76 -15.03
CA GLY A 9 6.25 -9.31 -16.06
C GLY A 9 4.87 -8.67 -15.98
N GLU A 10 4.09 -8.76 -17.06
CA GLU A 10 2.73 -8.24 -17.09
C GLU A 10 1.79 -9.21 -16.39
N THR A 11 1.18 -8.78 -15.29
CA THR A 11 0.19 -9.58 -14.56
C THR A 11 -0.98 -8.69 -14.17
N ASP A 12 -2.18 -9.18 -14.47
CA ASP A 12 -3.44 -8.54 -14.14
C ASP A 12 -3.83 -8.78 -12.68
N TYR A 13 -4.29 -7.72 -12.02
CA TYR A 13 -4.76 -7.76 -10.64
C TYR A 13 -6.08 -7.01 -10.51
N VAL A 14 -6.91 -7.49 -9.59
CA VAL A 14 -8.02 -6.73 -9.03
C VAL A 14 -7.52 -6.07 -7.75
N ALA A 15 -7.53 -4.73 -7.76
CA ALA A 15 -7.23 -3.91 -6.60
C ALA A 15 -8.50 -3.61 -5.80
N SER A 16 -8.37 -3.70 -4.48
CA SER A 16 -9.38 -3.30 -3.49
C SER A 16 -8.72 -2.45 -2.42
N GLU A 17 -9.37 -1.34 -2.03
CA GLU A 17 -8.86 -0.50 -0.96
C GLU A 17 -9.04 -1.19 0.39
N VAL A 18 -8.02 -1.11 1.24
CA VAL A 18 -8.07 -1.65 2.60
C VAL A 18 -8.76 -0.63 3.52
N PRO A 19 -9.75 -1.05 4.34
CA PRO A 19 -10.38 -0.18 5.34
C PRO A 19 -9.34 0.41 6.30
N VAL A 20 -9.52 1.66 6.73
CA VAL A 20 -8.54 2.40 7.55
C VAL A 20 -8.16 1.63 8.81
N GLU A 21 -9.14 1.01 9.44
CA GLU A 21 -9.04 0.22 10.68
C GLU A 21 -8.12 -1.00 10.52
N ALA A 22 -7.96 -1.49 9.29
CA ALA A 22 -7.11 -2.62 8.95
C ALA A 22 -5.74 -2.22 8.38
N ARG A 23 -5.46 -0.92 8.16
CA ARG A 23 -4.21 -0.45 7.55
C ARG A 23 -3.03 -0.50 8.50
N LYS A 24 -3.26 -0.23 9.78
CA LYS A 24 -2.22 -0.11 10.81
C LYS A 24 -1.16 -1.23 10.76
N PRO A 25 -1.51 -2.52 10.80
CA PRO A 25 -0.51 -3.59 10.75
C PRO A 25 0.29 -3.62 9.44
N ILE A 26 -0.31 -3.26 8.31
CA ILE A 26 0.35 -3.20 6.99
C ILE A 26 1.34 -2.03 6.95
N LEU A 27 0.90 -0.85 7.39
CA LEU A 27 1.72 0.36 7.44
C LEU A 27 2.88 0.21 8.41
N ASP A 28 2.68 -0.43 9.58
CA ASP A 28 3.75 -0.67 10.55
C ASP A 28 4.83 -1.63 9.98
N ALA A 29 4.42 -2.68 9.28
CA ALA A 29 5.35 -3.57 8.58
C ALA A 29 6.12 -2.83 7.46
N TYR A 30 5.44 -1.98 6.69
CA TYR A 30 6.09 -1.18 5.66
C TYR A 30 7.08 -0.16 6.25
N LYS A 31 6.69 0.54 7.33
CA LYS A 31 7.51 1.52 8.05
C LYS A 31 8.82 0.91 8.57
N ALA A 32 8.82 -0.36 8.98
CA ALA A 32 10.04 -1.06 9.40
C ALA A 32 11.08 -1.19 8.28
N THR A 33 10.63 -1.22 7.02
CA THR A 33 11.50 -1.30 5.83
C THR A 33 11.64 0.04 5.09
N ALA A 34 11.09 1.11 5.65
CA ALA A 34 10.98 2.41 4.99
C ALA A 34 12.34 3.09 4.84
N SER A 35 12.56 3.68 3.65
CA SER A 35 13.66 4.61 3.41
C SER A 35 13.49 5.92 4.22
N LYS A 36 14.55 6.73 4.32
CA LYS A 36 14.51 8.07 4.94
C LYS A 36 13.44 8.98 4.32
N ALA A 37 13.21 8.88 3.01
CA ALA A 37 12.21 9.69 2.32
C ALA A 37 10.78 9.34 2.76
N SER A 38 10.44 8.05 2.76
CA SER A 38 9.16 7.55 3.26
C SER A 38 8.96 7.87 4.75
N ALA A 39 10.00 7.74 5.58
CA ALA A 39 9.92 8.08 7.00
C ALA A 39 9.60 9.56 7.26
N ARG A 40 10.10 10.48 6.42
CA ARG A 40 9.74 11.90 6.49
C ARG A 40 8.27 12.12 6.13
N LEU A 41 7.77 11.44 5.10
CA LEU A 41 6.37 11.53 4.68
C LEU A 41 5.43 11.06 5.80
N PHE A 42 5.71 9.91 6.42
CA PHE A 42 4.92 9.39 7.55
C PHE A 42 4.94 10.30 8.79
N ARG A 43 5.93 11.18 8.93
CA ARG A 43 5.95 12.17 10.03
C ARG A 43 5.10 13.41 9.72
N GLN A 44 4.95 13.75 8.44
CA GLN A 44 4.11 14.88 8.01
C GLN A 44 2.64 14.51 7.95
N LEU A 45 2.34 13.23 7.74
CA LEU A 45 1.01 12.65 7.66
C LEU A 45 0.93 11.51 8.68
N PRO A 46 0.61 11.80 9.95
CA PRO A 46 0.69 10.80 11.01
C PRO A 46 -0.49 9.82 11.02
N GLU A 47 -1.62 10.17 10.42
CA GLU A 47 -2.84 9.37 10.49
C GLU A 47 -2.79 8.22 9.48
N ASP A 48 -3.28 7.04 9.87
CA ASP A 48 -3.32 5.87 8.97
C ASP A 48 -4.24 6.11 7.76
N ALA A 49 -5.22 7.02 7.89
CA ALA A 49 -6.10 7.45 6.81
C ALA A 49 -5.38 8.23 5.70
N ASP A 50 -4.27 8.91 6.02
CA ASP A 50 -3.48 9.69 5.07
C ASP A 50 -2.67 8.79 4.10
N HIS A 51 -2.60 7.49 4.39
CA HIS A 51 -1.82 6.52 3.62
C HIS A 51 -2.78 5.50 2.98
N PRO A 52 -3.21 5.72 1.72
CA PRO A 52 -4.06 4.76 1.03
C PRO A 52 -3.32 3.44 0.77
N VAL A 53 -3.98 2.33 1.12
CA VAL A 53 -3.44 0.98 0.96
C VAL A 53 -4.41 0.17 0.10
N PHE A 54 -3.86 -0.54 -0.88
CA PHE A 54 -4.64 -1.40 -1.77
C PHE A 54 -4.15 -2.84 -1.68
N ALA A 55 -5.07 -3.77 -1.45
CA ALA A 55 -4.82 -5.19 -1.59
C ALA A 55 -5.01 -5.58 -3.06
N LEU A 56 -4.00 -6.26 -3.61
CA LEU A 56 -4.02 -6.78 -4.98
C LEU A 56 -4.29 -8.29 -4.93
N ARG A 57 -5.27 -8.73 -5.71
CA ARG A 57 -5.56 -10.15 -5.93
C ARG A 57 -5.39 -10.44 -7.41
N PRO A 58 -4.74 -11.55 -7.83
CA PRO A 58 -4.63 -11.87 -9.25
C PRO A 58 -6.01 -11.81 -9.93
N GLY A 59 -6.10 -11.04 -11.00
CA GLY A 59 -7.28 -10.96 -11.83
C GLY A 59 -7.25 -12.12 -12.81
N CYS A 60 -8.31 -12.92 -12.83
CA CYS A 60 -8.55 -13.87 -13.90
C CYS A 60 -8.78 -13.12 -15.23
#